data_AF-A0A1C0VEC2-F1
#
_entry.id   AF-A0A1C0VEC2-F1
#
_cell.length_a   1.000
_cell.length_b   1.000
_cell.length_c   1.000
_cell.angle_alpha   90.00
_cell.angle_beta   90.00
_cell.angle_gamma   90.00
#
_symmetry.space_group_name_H-M   'P 1'
#
loop_
_entity.id
_entity.type
_entity.pdbx_description
1 polymer ?
#
loop_
_entity_poly.entity_id
_entity_poly.type
_entity_poly.pdbx_seq_one_letter_code
_entity_poly.pdbx_strand_id
1 'polypeptide(L)'
;MRQLQLSNSQNWETVHNQNILGAKLPKEGGGYKAVPIPEIDIALLLDVFVLAILVSTNVPEGREWKFAGHVKQRVSTGIVFGGSQDASFNRKQALFLDQINLVLFPKISTNYSISIKVPDWFEDANVTVWRYIGPDYDADLARIESKIDAL
;
A
#
# COMPACT_ATOMS: atom_id res chain seq x y z
N MET A 1 23.68 7.03 0.36
CA MET A 1 22.80 6.35 -0.62
C MET A 1 22.36 5.04 0.02
N ARG A 2 21.06 4.83 0.19
CA ARG A 2 20.51 3.64 0.85
C ARG A 2 20.55 2.46 -0.12
N GLN A 3 21.02 1.29 0.31
CA GLN A 3 21.17 0.10 -0.53
C GLN A 3 20.26 -1.02 -0.05
N LEU A 4 19.44 -1.56 -0.96
CA LEU A 4 18.47 -2.62 -0.70
C LEU A 4 18.69 -3.81 -1.64
N GLN A 5 18.46 -5.01 -1.14
CA GLN A 5 18.48 -6.25 -1.93
C GLN A 5 17.06 -6.64 -2.35
N LEU A 6 16.48 -5.91 -3.30
CA LEU A 6 15.07 -6.06 -3.72
C LEU A 6 14.81 -7.34 -4.53
N SER A 7 15.83 -7.89 -5.19
CA SER A 7 15.72 -9.07 -6.05
C SER A 7 15.66 -10.40 -5.30
N ASN A 8 15.93 -10.42 -3.99
CA ASN A 8 15.81 -11.62 -3.18
C ASN A 8 14.39 -11.74 -2.62
N SER A 9 13.64 -12.76 -3.05
CA SER A 9 12.26 -13.00 -2.61
C SER A 9 12.14 -13.29 -1.12
N GLN A 10 13.20 -13.82 -0.48
CA GLN A 10 13.21 -14.08 0.97
C GLN A 10 13.22 -12.80 1.80
N ASN A 11 13.52 -11.65 1.19
CA ASN A 11 13.48 -10.34 1.84
C ASN A 11 12.08 -9.72 1.83
N TRP A 12 11.06 -10.43 1.39
CA TRP A 12 9.69 -9.96 1.31
C TRP A 12 8.74 -10.83 2.13
N GLU A 13 7.88 -10.19 2.90
CA GLU A 13 6.88 -10.85 3.71
C GLU A 13 5.49 -10.31 3.37
N THR A 14 4.55 -11.20 3.07
CA THR A 14 3.16 -10.83 2.81
C THR A 14 2.50 -10.37 4.10
N VAL A 15 2.02 -9.12 4.13
CA VAL A 15 1.31 -8.55 5.29
C VAL A 15 -0.19 -8.48 5.08
N HIS A 16 -0.63 -8.46 3.83
CA HIS A 16 -2.04 -8.45 3.48
C HIS A 16 -2.23 -9.13 2.14
N ASN A 17 -3.23 -10.00 2.04
CA ASN A 17 -3.66 -10.60 0.79
C ASN A 17 -5.15 -10.87 0.91
N GLN A 18 -5.95 -10.09 0.19
CA GLN A 18 -7.39 -10.21 0.24
C GLN A 18 -8.02 -9.89 -1.11
N ASN A 19 -9.06 -10.63 -1.45
CA ASN A 19 -9.99 -10.28 -2.51
C ASN A 19 -11.22 -9.59 -1.92
N ILE A 20 -11.51 -8.38 -2.38
CA ILE A 20 -12.63 -7.55 -1.94
C ILE A 20 -13.63 -7.47 -3.09
N LEU A 21 -14.90 -7.79 -2.81
CA LEU A 21 -15.98 -7.69 -3.78
C LEU A 21 -16.82 -6.43 -3.52
N GLY A 22 -17.12 -5.68 -4.58
CA GLY A 22 -18.08 -4.58 -4.56
C GLY A 22 -19.50 -5.11 -4.38
N ALA A 23 -20.31 -4.42 -3.57
CA ALA A 23 -21.72 -4.79 -3.41
C ALA A 23 -22.48 -4.54 -4.72
N LYS A 24 -23.46 -5.40 -5.04
CA LYS A 24 -24.30 -5.27 -6.23
C LYS A 24 -25.72 -4.91 -5.81
N LEU A 25 -26.19 -3.73 -6.19
CA LEU A 25 -27.56 -3.30 -5.93
C LEU A 25 -28.45 -3.62 -7.14
N PRO A 26 -29.61 -4.28 -6.95
CA PRO A 26 -30.54 -4.52 -8.05
C PRO A 26 -31.10 -3.19 -8.57
N LYS A 27 -31.26 -3.07 -9.88
CA LYS A 27 -31.95 -1.93 -10.51
C LYS A 27 -33.39 -2.31 -10.83
N GLU A 28 -34.34 -1.38 -10.63
CA GLU A 28 -35.70 -1.53 -11.16
C GLU A 28 -35.64 -1.63 -12.69
N GLY A 29 -36.14 -2.72 -13.26
CA GLY A 29 -36.05 -3.03 -14.69
C GLY A 29 -34.99 -4.07 -15.10
N GLY A 30 -34.24 -4.62 -14.14
CA GLY A 30 -33.27 -5.70 -14.37
C GLY A 30 -31.81 -5.24 -14.41
N GLY A 31 -30.91 -6.16 -14.10
CA GLY A 31 -29.47 -5.90 -13.95
C GLY A 31 -29.08 -5.36 -12.57
N TYR A 32 -27.82 -4.95 -12.43
CA TYR A 32 -27.26 -4.45 -11.18
C TYR A 32 -26.48 -3.15 -11.36
N LYS A 33 -26.36 -2.39 -10.27
CA LYS A 33 -25.40 -1.29 -10.11
C LYS A 33 -24.29 -1.78 -9.18
N ALA A 34 -23.05 -1.76 -9.64
CA ALA A 34 -21.90 -1.96 -8.76
C ALA A 34 -21.81 -0.77 -7.79
N VAL A 35 -21.73 -1.07 -6.50
CA VAL A 35 -21.43 -0.12 -5.44
C VAL A 35 -19.92 0.00 -5.35
N PRO A 36 -19.36 1.22 -5.35
CA PRO A 36 -17.93 1.44 -5.23
C PRO A 36 -17.34 0.73 -4.01
N ILE A 37 -16.18 0.09 -4.19
CA ILE A 37 -15.45 -0.51 -3.09
C ILE A 37 -14.99 0.63 -2.15
N PRO A 38 -15.29 0.54 -0.83
CA PRO A 38 -14.83 1.52 0.14
C PRO A 38 -13.30 1.54 0.21
N GLU A 39 -12.74 2.54 0.87
CA GLU A 39 -11.29 2.57 1.08
C GLU A 39 -10.87 1.34 1.92
N ILE A 40 -9.88 0.60 1.42
CA ILE A 40 -9.39 -0.63 2.03
C ILE A 40 -8.34 -0.24 3.05
N ASP A 41 -8.63 -0.45 4.32
CA ASP A 41 -7.74 -0.13 5.42
C ASP A 41 -6.94 -1.37 5.83
N ILE A 42 -5.61 -1.25 5.80
CA ILE A 42 -4.72 -2.33 6.21
C ILE A 42 -4.51 -2.20 7.71
N ALA A 43 -5.15 -3.10 8.47
CA ALA A 43 -5.14 -3.14 9.93
C ALA A 43 -3.80 -3.66 10.52
N LEU A 44 -2.68 -3.19 9.98
CA LEU A 44 -1.34 -3.50 10.46
C LEU A 44 -0.54 -2.20 10.60
N LEU A 45 0.15 -2.07 11.74
CA LEU A 45 1.15 -1.04 11.91
C LEU A 45 2.45 -1.47 11.23
N LEU A 46 2.89 -0.65 10.29
CA LEU A 46 4.11 -0.82 9.52
C LEU A 46 5.18 0.14 10.07
N ASP A 47 6.38 -0.39 10.20
CA ASP A 47 7.61 0.28 10.64
C ASP A 47 8.69 0.30 9.54
N VAL A 48 8.36 -0.27 8.37
CA VAL A 48 9.24 -0.36 7.21
C VAL A 48 9.06 0.82 6.27
N PHE A 49 10.08 1.14 5.48
CA PHE A 49 10.00 2.21 4.47
C PHE A 49 9.63 1.71 3.07
N VAL A 50 9.89 0.43 2.77
CA VAL A 50 9.65 -0.17 1.45
C VAL A 50 8.50 -1.15 1.52
N LEU A 51 7.53 -0.93 0.63
CA LEU A 51 6.42 -1.84 0.40
C LEU A 51 6.36 -2.21 -1.08
N ALA A 52 5.90 -3.42 -1.36
CA ALA A 52 5.46 -3.83 -2.68
C ALA A 52 3.95 -4.05 -2.62
N ILE A 53 3.22 -3.51 -3.59
CA ILE A 53 1.77 -3.59 -3.65
C ILE A 53 1.35 -4.08 -5.03
N LEU A 54 0.62 -5.18 -5.07
CA LEU A 54 -0.05 -5.68 -6.26
C LEU A 54 -1.55 -5.46 -6.11
N VAL A 55 -2.17 -4.90 -7.14
CA VAL A 55 -3.62 -4.80 -7.25
C VAL A 55 -4.03 -5.41 -8.58
N SER A 56 -4.98 -6.33 -8.54
CA SER A 56 -5.62 -6.91 -9.73
C SER A 56 -7.14 -6.87 -9.60
N THR A 57 -7.82 -6.85 -10.74
CA THR A 57 -9.28 -6.78 -10.84
C THR A 57 -9.71 -7.47 -12.13
N ASN A 58 -10.95 -7.93 -12.21
CA ASN A 58 -11.51 -8.41 -13.47
C ASN A 58 -11.81 -7.24 -14.42
N VAL A 59 -10.93 -7.03 -15.41
CA VAL A 59 -11.15 -6.02 -16.46
C VAL A 59 -12.08 -6.60 -17.54
N PRO A 60 -13.20 -5.93 -17.88
CA PRO A 60 -14.11 -6.41 -18.92
C PRO A 60 -13.42 -6.57 -20.27
N GLU A 61 -13.81 -7.59 -21.04
CA GLU A 61 -13.29 -7.84 -22.38
C GLU A 61 -13.41 -6.60 -23.28
N GLY A 62 -12.36 -6.32 -24.05
CA GLY A 62 -12.29 -5.14 -24.92
C GLY A 62 -11.96 -3.82 -24.20
N ARG A 63 -11.62 -3.85 -22.90
CA ARG A 63 -11.10 -2.70 -22.17
C ARG A 63 -9.68 -2.95 -21.70
N GLU A 64 -8.89 -1.88 -21.66
CA GLU A 64 -7.57 -1.88 -21.05
C GLU A 64 -7.55 -0.84 -19.93
N TRP A 65 -7.39 -1.32 -18.69
CA TRP A 65 -7.19 -0.47 -17.54
C TRP A 65 -5.77 -0.62 -17.04
N LYS A 66 -5.08 0.52 -16.82
CA LYS A 66 -3.71 0.53 -16.28
C LYS A 66 -3.66 1.02 -14.84
N PHE A 67 -4.64 1.82 -14.43
CA PHE A 67 -4.66 2.47 -13.13
C PHE A 67 -5.44 1.65 -12.11
N ALA A 68 -4.84 1.39 -10.95
CA ALA A 68 -5.39 0.57 -9.88
C ALA A 68 -5.86 1.36 -8.65
N GLY A 69 -5.65 2.68 -8.62
CA GLY A 69 -6.04 3.52 -7.50
C GLY A 69 -4.85 4.20 -6.83
N HIS A 70 -5.03 4.55 -5.55
CA HIS A 70 -4.00 5.22 -4.78
C HIS A 70 -3.79 4.55 -3.43
N VAL A 71 -2.54 4.48 -2.99
CA VAL A 71 -2.18 4.20 -1.60
C VAL A 71 -1.88 5.48 -0.85
N LYS A 72 -2.29 5.54 0.42
CA LYS A 72 -2.01 6.63 1.36
C LYS A 72 -1.37 6.08 2.62
N GLN A 73 -0.47 6.87 3.17
CA GLN A 73 0.07 6.66 4.52
C GLN A 73 -0.85 7.36 5.53
N ARG A 74 -1.14 6.68 6.64
CA ARG A 74 -1.90 7.21 7.78
C ARG A 74 -1.08 7.07 9.06
N VAL A 75 -1.13 8.07 9.91
CA VAL A 75 -0.40 8.10 11.19
C VAL A 75 -1.35 8.52 12.31
N SER A 76 -1.09 8.05 13.52
CA SER A 76 -1.78 8.55 14.70
C SER A 76 -1.13 9.85 15.16
N THR A 77 -1.87 10.95 15.17
CA THR A 77 -1.37 12.26 15.64
C THR A 77 -1.72 12.54 17.11
N GLY A 78 -2.37 11.59 17.80
CA GLY A 78 -2.89 11.80 19.16
C GLY A 78 -4.05 12.80 19.24
N ILE A 79 -4.39 13.47 18.14
CA ILE A 79 -5.56 14.34 18.01
C ILE A 79 -6.73 13.45 17.61
N VAL A 80 -7.64 13.23 18.55
CA VAL A 80 -8.77 12.33 18.37
C VAL A 80 -10.00 13.15 17.96
N PHE A 81 -10.53 12.89 16.77
CA PHE A 81 -11.89 13.26 16.41
C PHE A 81 -12.67 11.96 16.18
N GLY A 82 -13.63 11.63 17.05
CA GLY A 82 -14.46 10.43 16.89
C GLY A 82 -13.79 9.07 17.21
N GLY A 83 -12.59 9.03 17.80
CA GLY A 83 -11.99 7.80 18.33
C GLY A 83 -11.08 7.00 17.38
N SER A 84 -10.82 7.48 16.16
CA SER A 84 -10.01 6.78 15.15
C SER A 84 -8.67 7.49 14.86
N GLN A 85 -7.68 6.73 14.38
CA GLN A 85 -6.37 7.24 13.93
C GLN A 85 -6.52 7.87 12.54
N ASP A 86 -6.86 9.16 12.48
CA ASP A 86 -7.41 9.74 11.24
C ASP A 86 -6.51 10.71 10.48
N ALA A 87 -5.26 10.95 10.92
CA ALA A 87 -4.37 11.83 10.17
C ALA A 87 -3.81 11.12 8.93
N SER A 88 -4.43 11.37 7.79
CA SER A 88 -3.92 10.96 6.48
C SER A 88 -2.96 12.00 5.92
N PHE A 89 -1.86 11.56 5.30
CA PHE A 89 -1.04 12.47 4.52
C PHE A 89 -1.75 12.84 3.21
N ASN A 90 -1.65 14.11 2.81
CA ASN A 90 -2.17 14.56 1.50
C ASN A 90 -1.45 13.89 0.32
N ARG A 91 -0.22 13.41 0.54
CA ARG A 91 0.56 12.73 -0.50
C ARG A 91 0.02 11.33 -0.73
N LYS A 92 -0.47 11.09 -1.94
CA LYS A 92 -0.97 9.80 -2.42
C LYS A 92 0.01 9.25 -3.44
N GLN A 93 0.26 7.95 -3.44
CA GLN A 93 1.03 7.29 -4.49
C GLN A 93 0.08 6.50 -5.39
N ALA A 94 0.21 6.69 -6.71
CA ALA A 94 -0.59 5.97 -7.69
C ALA A 94 -0.16 4.50 -7.74
N LEU A 95 -1.15 3.62 -7.85
CA LEU A 95 -0.97 2.20 -8.09
C LEU A 95 -1.43 1.88 -9.51
N PHE A 96 -0.77 0.91 -10.11
CA PHE A 96 -1.09 0.40 -11.44
C PHE A 96 -1.47 -1.07 -11.38
N LEU A 97 -2.35 -1.47 -12.29
CA LEU A 97 -2.94 -2.81 -12.35
C LEU A 97 -1.94 -3.85 -12.84
N ASP A 98 -2.09 -5.07 -12.32
CA ASP A 98 -1.40 -6.29 -12.77
C ASP A 98 0.14 -6.19 -12.80
N GLN A 99 0.69 -5.28 -11.99
CA GLN A 99 2.12 -5.15 -11.77
C GLN A 99 2.44 -4.85 -10.31
N ILE A 100 3.67 -5.18 -9.91
CA ILE A 100 4.17 -4.91 -8.57
C ILE A 100 4.56 -3.43 -8.49
N ASN A 101 3.79 -2.67 -7.72
CA ASN A 101 4.07 -1.26 -7.43
C ASN A 101 5.03 -1.17 -6.25
N LEU A 102 6.24 -0.68 -6.49
CA LEU A 102 7.21 -0.43 -5.42
C LEU A 102 6.93 0.95 -4.81
N VAL A 103 6.59 0.97 -3.52
CA VAL A 103 6.16 2.15 -2.79
C VAL A 103 7.17 2.44 -1.69
N LEU A 104 7.70 3.67 -1.73
CA LEU A 104 8.72 4.16 -0.80
C LEU A 104 8.09 5.25 0.06
N PHE A 105 7.86 4.97 1.34
CA PHE A 105 7.28 5.93 2.28
C PHE A 105 8.35 6.61 3.13
N PRO A 106 8.39 7.95 3.20
CA PRO A 106 9.33 8.64 4.07
C PRO A 106 9.09 8.24 5.54
N LYS A 107 10.19 8.10 6.30
CA LYS A 107 10.14 7.79 7.73
C LYS A 107 9.75 9.04 8.53
N ILE A 108 8.45 9.36 8.52
CA ILE A 108 7.88 10.52 9.21
C ILE A 108 7.45 10.16 10.64
N SER A 109 7.02 8.91 10.85
CA SER A 109 6.61 8.36 12.15
C SER A 109 7.30 7.02 12.38
N THR A 110 7.40 6.60 13.64
CA THR A 110 7.90 5.27 14.01
C THR A 110 7.01 4.17 13.42
N ASN A 111 5.69 4.34 13.54
CA ASN A 111 4.69 3.42 13.03
C ASN A 111 3.66 4.18 12.19
N TYR A 112 3.15 3.54 11.15
CA TYR A 112 2.07 4.05 10.31
C TYR A 112 1.17 2.90 9.85
N SER A 113 -0.03 3.21 9.38
CA SER A 113 -0.88 2.29 8.62
C SER A 113 -1.02 2.78 7.19
N ILE A 114 -1.48 1.92 6.30
CA ILE A 114 -1.78 2.31 4.92
C ILE A 114 -3.24 2.05 4.59
N SER A 115 -3.72 2.83 3.64
CA SER A 115 -5.04 2.64 3.06
C SER A 115 -4.97 2.72 1.55
N ILE A 116 -5.77 1.91 0.89
CA ILE A 116 -5.80 1.78 -0.57
C ILE A 116 -7.20 2.13 -1.05
N LYS A 117 -7.29 3.15 -1.89
CA LYS A 117 -8.54 3.52 -2.56
C LYS A 117 -8.45 3.12 -4.03
N VAL A 118 -9.17 2.05 -4.37
CA VAL A 118 -9.36 1.61 -5.76
C VAL A 118 -10.37 2.50 -6.49
N PRO A 119 -10.39 2.50 -7.83
CA PRO A 119 -11.39 3.22 -8.60
C PRO A 119 -12.81 2.74 -8.34
N ASP A 120 -13.77 3.66 -8.42
CA ASP A 120 -15.18 3.38 -8.07
C ASP A 120 -15.90 2.44 -9.06
N TRP A 121 -15.29 2.20 -10.22
CA TRP A 121 -15.82 1.29 -11.25
C TRP A 121 -15.31 -0.15 -11.13
N PHE A 122 -14.47 -0.46 -10.14
CA PHE A 122 -14.04 -1.83 -9.89
C PHE A 122 -15.19 -2.63 -9.26
N GLU A 123 -15.48 -3.80 -9.83
CA GLU A 123 -16.46 -4.74 -9.25
C GLU A 123 -15.83 -5.67 -8.20
N ASP A 124 -14.54 -5.93 -8.35
CA ASP A 124 -13.71 -6.71 -7.44
C ASP A 124 -12.30 -6.11 -7.42
N ALA A 125 -11.57 -6.34 -6.33
CA ALA A 125 -10.18 -5.94 -6.21
C ALA A 125 -9.44 -6.96 -5.35
N ASN A 126 -8.47 -7.65 -5.94
CA ASN A 126 -7.48 -8.41 -5.20
C ASN A 126 -6.30 -7.49 -4.88
N VAL A 127 -6.01 -7.35 -3.60
CA VAL A 127 -4.93 -6.52 -3.08
C VAL A 127 -3.97 -7.40 -2.31
N THR A 128 -2.72 -7.42 -2.76
CA THR A 128 -1.61 -8.04 -2.03
C THR A 128 -0.57 -6.99 -1.66
N VAL A 129 -0.16 -6.99 -0.40
CA VAL A 129 0.85 -6.09 0.14
C VAL A 129 1.97 -6.92 0.76
N TRP A 130 3.20 -6.60 0.38
CA TRP A 130 4.41 -7.14 0.98
C TRP A 130 5.20 -6.03 1.66
N ARG A 131 5.77 -6.35 2.83
CA ARG A 131 6.79 -5.53 3.48
C ARG A 131 8.18 -6.06 3.17
N TYR A 132 9.14 -5.15 3.01
CA TYR A 132 10.53 -5.51 2.90
C TYR A 132 11.13 -5.76 4.29
N ILE A 133 11.70 -6.95 4.50
CA ILE A 133 12.35 -7.38 5.75
C ILE A 133 13.85 -7.62 5.58
N GLY A 134 14.39 -7.36 4.39
CA GLY A 134 15.80 -7.57 4.08
C GLY A 134 16.74 -6.51 4.68
N PRO A 135 18.06 -6.70 4.51
CA PRO A 135 19.05 -5.75 4.97
C PRO A 135 18.85 -4.37 4.36
N ASP A 136 18.99 -3.36 5.20
CA ASP A 136 18.86 -1.97 4.82
C ASP A 136 20.12 -1.20 5.23
N TYR A 137 20.99 -0.99 4.26
CA TYR A 137 22.25 -0.30 4.50
C TYR A 137 22.05 1.18 4.22
N ASP A 138 21.89 1.96 5.29
CA ASP A 138 21.98 3.41 5.20
C ASP A 138 23.45 3.82 5.21
N ALA A 139 23.92 4.44 4.11
CA ALA A 139 25.32 4.82 3.95
C ALA A 139 25.82 5.79 5.03
N ASP A 140 24.92 6.50 5.71
CA ASP A 140 25.30 7.42 6.80
C ASP A 140 25.75 6.69 8.07
N LEU A 141 25.19 5.51 8.36
CA LEU A 141 25.64 4.64 9.45
C LEU A 141 26.96 3.95 9.10
N ALA A 142 27.08 3.44 7.87
CA ALA A 142 28.30 2.79 7.38
C ALA A 142 29.53 3.74 7.44
N ARG A 143 29.32 5.04 7.23
CA ARG A 143 30.40 6.05 7.36
C ARG A 143 30.80 6.31 8.81
N ILE A 144 29.88 6.18 9.76
CA ILE A 144 30.16 6.39 11.19
C ILE A 144 30.93 5.20 11.77
N GLU A 145 30.54 3.97 11.44
CA GLU A 145 31.25 2.75 11.86
C GLU A 145 32.70 2.75 11.34
N SER A 146 32.91 3.12 10.07
CA SER A 146 34.28 3.23 9.51
C SER A 146 35.19 4.26 10.20
N LYS A 147 34.61 5.25 10.91
CA LYS A 147 35.36 6.26 11.65
C LYS A 147 35.67 5.84 13.09
N ILE A 148 34.89 4.93 13.66
CA ILE A 148 35.11 4.42 15.03
C ILE A 148 36.23 3.38 15.03
N ASP A 149 36.32 2.53 14.00
CA ASP A 149 37.40 1.54 13.86
C ASP A 149 38.77 2.14 13.50
N ALA A 150 38.84 3.44 13.20
CA ALA A 150 40.07 4.17 12.88
C ALA A 150 40.64 4.97 14.08
N LEU A 151 40.05 4.82 15.27
CA LEU A 151 40.48 5.40 16.55
C LEU A 151 41.02 4.31 17.49
#